data_AF-A0A392MJD7-F1
#
_entry.id   AF-A0A392MJD7-F1
#
_cell.length_a   1.000
_cell.length_b   1.000
_cell.length_c   1.000
_cell.angle_alpha   90.00
_cell.angle_beta   90.00
_cell.angle_gamma   90.00
#
_symmetry.space_group_name_H-M   'P 1'
#
loop_
_entity.id
_entity.type
_entity.pdbx_description
1 polymer ?
#
loop_
_entity_poly.entity_id
_entity_poly.type
_entity_poly.pdbx_seq_one_letter_code
_entity_poly.pdbx_strand_id
1 'polypeptide(L)' 'MPIMIAPTGQHKMAHPQGELATARAASAAGTIMTLATGATFSVEEVASTGPAIRFLQLY' A
#
# COMPACT_ATOMS: atom_id res chain seq x y z
N MET A 1 14.14 2.28 8.08
CA MET A 1 14.77 0.93 8.01
C MET A 1 14.93 0.52 6.54
N PRO A 2 15.91 -0.31 6.15
CA PRO A 2 16.09 -0.75 4.76
C PRO A 2 15.20 -1.95 4.39
N ILE A 3 13.93 -1.93 4.81
CA ILE A 3 12.95 -3.01 4.58
C ILE A 3 11.65 -2.36 4.14
N MET A 4 11.13 -2.75 2.98
CA MET A 4 9.93 -2.17 2.35
C MET A 4 8.90 -3.26 2.01
N ILE A 5 7.63 -2.87 1.84
CA ILE A 5 6.53 -3.78 1.51
C ILE A 5 6.48 -3.99 -0.01
N ALA A 6 6.65 -5.23 -0.45
CA ALA A 6 6.57 -5.62 -1.86
C ALA A 6 5.14 -5.48 -2.43
N PRO A 7 4.98 -5.27 -3.75
CA PRO A 7 3.66 -5.18 -4.35
C PRO A 7 2.93 -6.52 -4.29
N THR A 8 1.74 -6.52 -3.71
CA THR A 8 0.80 -7.65 -3.72
C THR A 8 -0.58 -7.10 -4.06
N GLY A 9 -1.32 -7.80 -4.93
CA GLY A 9 -2.66 -7.38 -5.34
C GLY A 9 -3.75 -7.88 -4.40
N GLN A 10 -4.95 -7.31 -4.53
CA GLN A 10 -6.18 -7.84 -3.94
C GLN A 10 -6.14 -8.07 -2.41
N HIS A 11 -5.57 -7.14 -1.62
CA HIS A 11 -5.44 -7.32 -0.17
C HIS A 11 -6.81 -7.48 0.54
N LYS A 12 -7.91 -7.00 -0.05
CA LYS A 12 -9.26 -7.19 0.53
C LYS A 12 -9.69 -8.65 0.61
N MET A 13 -9.06 -9.56 -0.14
CA MET A 13 -9.28 -11.00 0.03
C MET A 13 -8.75 -11.50 1.37
N ALA A 14 -7.69 -10.87 1.89
CA ALA A 14 -7.09 -11.22 3.17
C ALA A 14 -7.74 -10.49 4.35
N HIS A 15 -8.12 -9.22 4.18
CA HIS A 15 -8.73 -8.42 5.24
C HIS A 15 -9.57 -7.26 4.68
N PRO A 16 -10.76 -6.92 5.24
CA PRO A 16 -11.64 -5.89 4.68
C PRO A 16 -11.02 -4.50 4.47
N GLN A 17 -10.04 -4.12 5.30
CA GLN A 17 -9.33 -2.85 5.16
C GLN A 17 -8.25 -2.84 4.06
N GLY A 18 -7.87 -4.01 3.54
CA GLY A 18 -6.97 -4.20 2.40
C GLY A 18 -5.72 -3.32 2.40
N GLU A 19 -5.45 -2.73 1.25
CA GLU A 19 -4.29 -1.90 0.97
C GLU A 19 -4.26 -0.63 1.84
N LEU A 20 -5.41 -0.14 2.32
CA LEU A 20 -5.47 1.02 3.21
C LEU A 20 -4.81 0.72 4.57
N ALA A 21 -5.04 -0.48 5.12
CA ALA A 21 -4.37 -0.90 6.35
C ALA A 21 -2.86 -1.04 6.15
N THR A 22 -2.45 -1.62 5.01
CA THR A 22 -1.03 -1.76 4.65
C THR A 22 -0.36 -0.40 4.51
N ALA A 23 -1.02 0.54 3.82
CA ALA A 23 -0.51 1.89 3.62
C ALA A 23 -0.33 2.65 4.93
N ARG A 24 -1.32 2.59 5.84
CA ARG A 24 -1.21 3.21 7.18
C ARG A 24 -0.06 2.58 7.98
N ALA A 25 0.06 1.25 7.94
CA ALA A 25 1.12 0.54 8.65
C ALA A 25 2.51 0.89 8.11
N ALA A 26 2.69 0.97 6.78
CA ALA A 26 3.94 1.38 6.15
C ALA A 26 4.35 2.80 6.57
N SER A 27 3.39 3.74 6.52
CA SER A 27 3.61 5.12 6.97
C SER A 27 4.00 5.19 8.45
N ALA A 28 3.28 4.48 9.33
CA ALA A 28 3.56 4.46 10.77
C ALA A 28 4.93 3.81 11.08
N ALA A 29 5.33 2.80 10.31
CA ALA A 29 6.64 2.17 10.41
C ALA A 29 7.78 3.00 9.78
N GLY A 30 7.46 4.13 9.14
CA GLY A 30 8.44 4.96 8.46
C GLY A 30 9.12 4.23 7.30
N THR A 31 8.37 3.43 6.54
CA THR A 31 8.87 2.69 5.38
C THR A 31 8.00 2.83 4.13
N ILE A 32 8.51 2.35 3.00
CA ILE A 32 7.88 2.42 1.69
C ILE A 32 6.97 1.21 1.49
N MET A 33 5.78 1.48 0.95
CA MET A 33 4.90 0.48 0.35
C MET A 33 4.93 0.61 -1.17
N THR A 34 5.05 -0.51 -1.87
CA THR A 34 4.76 -0.58 -3.31
C THR A 34 3.33 -1.08 -3.52
N LEU A 35 2.47 -0.29 -4.17
CA LEU A 35 1.11 -0.68 -4.54
C LEU A 35 1.14 -1.48 -5.85
N ALA A 36 0.41 -2.59 -5.92
CA ALA A 36 0.29 -3.40 -7.15
C ALA A 36 -0.73 -2.80 -8.14
N THR A 37 -0.54 -3.00 -9.44
CA THR A 37 -1.56 -2.61 -10.46
C THR A 37 -2.90 -3.31 -10.20
N GLY A 38 -2.86 -4.54 -9.67
CA GLY A 38 -4.04 -5.34 -9.28
C GLY A 38 -4.54 -5.09 -7.85
N ALA A 39 -4.31 -3.90 -7.28
CA ALA A 39 -4.80 -3.53 -5.95
C ALA A 39 -6.33 -3.38 -5.92
N THR A 40 -6.92 -3.56 -4.74
CA THR A 40 -8.37 -3.39 -4.54
C THR A 40 -8.81 -1.95 -4.29
N PHE A 41 -7.86 -1.06 -4.01
CA PHE A 41 -8.06 0.38 -3.84
C PHE A 41 -7.21 1.14 -4.86
N SER A 42 -7.71 2.28 -5.33
CA SER A 42 -6.99 3.15 -6.27
C SER A 42 -5.76 3.79 -5.64
N VAL A 43 -4.89 4.37 -6.47
CA VAL A 43 -3.72 5.13 -6.01
C VAL A 43 -4.15 6.31 -5.12
N GLU A 44 -5.24 6.99 -5.48
CA GLU A 44 -5.81 8.12 -4.75
C GLU A 44 -6.40 7.69 -3.40
N GLU A 45 -7.14 6.58 -3.36
CA GLU A 45 -7.68 6.03 -2.11
C GLU A 45 -6.54 5.64 -1.16
N VAL A 46 -5.48 5.02 -1.67
CA VAL A 46 -4.29 4.69 -0.87
C VAL A 46 -3.55 5.96 -0.43
N ALA A 47 -3.41 6.97 -1.30
CA ALA A 47 -2.77 8.24 -0.96
C ALA A 47 -3.55 9.01 0.14
N SER A 48 -4.88 8.88 0.19
CA SER A 48 -5.74 9.50 1.21
C SER A 48 -5.44 9.02 2.64
N THR A 49 -4.72 7.90 2.80
CA THR A 49 -4.32 7.38 4.12
C THR A 49 -3.27 8.25 4.83
N GLY A 50 -2.68 9.22 4.13
CA GLY A 50 -1.77 10.22 4.70
C GLY A 50 -0.47 10.38 3.90
N PRO A 51 0.34 11.40 4.24
CA PRO A 51 1.62 11.66 3.58
C PRO A 51 2.59 10.50 3.82
N ALA A 52 3.12 9.91 2.75
CA ALA A 52 4.14 8.87 2.79
C ALA A 52 4.78 8.67 1.41
N ILE A 53 5.97 8.08 1.38
CA ILE A 53 6.60 7.64 0.13
C ILE A 53 5.99 6.30 -0.25
N ARG A 54 5.45 6.21 -1.47
CA ARG A 54 4.86 4.99 -2.02
C ARG A 54 5.33 4.81 -3.46
N PHE A 55 5.52 3.56 -3.87
CA PHE A 55 5.79 3.21 -5.26
C PHE A 55 4.55 2.59 -5.90
N LEU A 56 4.47 2.66 -7.22
CA LEU A 56 3.45 1.96 -8.01
C LEU A 56 4.15 0.91 -8.87
N GLN A 57 3.77 -0.35 -8.71
CA GLN A 57 4.16 -1.41 -9.62
C GLN A 57 3.26 -1.37 -10.85
N LEU A 58 3.88 -1.39 -12.03
CA LEU A 58 3.24 -1.39 -13.35
C LEU A 58 3.63 -2.66 -14.10
N TYR A 59 2.80 -3.05 -15.08
CA TYR A 59 3.08 -4.07 -16.09
C TYR A 59 3.24 -3.43 -17.46
#